data_AF-A0A7S3I518-F1
#
_entry.id   AF-A0A7S3I518-F1
#
_cell.length_a   1.000
_cell.length_b   1.000
_cell.length_c   1.000
_cell.angle_alpha   90.00
_cell.angle_beta   90.00
_cell.angle_gamma   90.00
#
_symmetry.space_group_name_H-M   'P 1'
#
loop_
_entity.id
_entity.type
_entity.pdbx_description
1 polymer ?
#
loop_
_entity_poly.entity_id
_entity_poly.type
_entity_poly.pdbx_seq_one_letter_code
_entity_poly.pdbx_strand_id
1 'polypeptide(L)'
;DKNAAEALVADGLATVSRHGQADERSQFYDALLDAEADATAAKRGMHSATPFKRGAAPTDLSLPAAKDRAKSFLSNFTRGGAMRGVVQFVLNGSRVKVLLSKDNC
;
A
#
# COMPACT_ATOMS: atom_id res chain seq x y z
N ASP A 1 -9.18 -14.26 -17.03
CA ASP A 1 -9.16 -13.37 -15.86
C ASP A 1 -8.02 -13.74 -14.93
N LYS A 2 -7.43 -12.78 -14.20
CA LYS A 2 -6.39 -13.04 -13.19
C LYS A 2 -7.00 -12.84 -11.81
N ASN A 3 -6.83 -13.81 -10.92
CA ASN A 3 -7.27 -13.70 -9.54
C ASN A 3 -6.34 -12.74 -8.78
N ALA A 4 -6.89 -11.62 -8.28
CA ALA A 4 -6.11 -10.63 -7.55
C ALA A 4 -5.53 -11.19 -6.25
N ALA A 5 -6.23 -12.10 -5.57
CA ALA A 5 -5.74 -12.72 -4.35
C ALA A 5 -4.53 -13.63 -4.62
N GLU A 6 -4.59 -14.42 -5.70
CA GLU A 6 -3.49 -15.28 -6.14
C GLU A 6 -2.24 -14.47 -6.47
N ALA A 7 -2.40 -13.34 -7.18
CA ALA A 7 -1.28 -12.46 -7.49
C ALA A 7 -0.63 -11.87 -6.23
N LEU A 8 -1.44 -11.41 -5.26
CA LEU A 8 -0.91 -10.86 -4.00
C LEU A 8 -0.20 -11.92 -3.14
N VAL A 9 -0.70 -13.15 -3.11
CA VAL A 9 -0.09 -14.27 -2.38
C VAL A 9 1.21 -14.72 -3.07
N ALA A 10 1.23 -14.83 -4.40
CA ALA A 10 2.42 -15.19 -5.17
C ALA A 10 3.58 -14.17 -5.04
N ASP A 11 3.25 -12.90 -4.79
CA ASP A 11 4.22 -11.84 -4.51
C ASP A 11 4.62 -11.77 -3.01
N GLY A 12 4.01 -12.60 -2.15
CA GLY A 12 4.27 -12.62 -0.71
C GLY A 12 3.80 -11.36 0.02
N LEU A 13 2.74 -10.72 -0.50
CA LEU A 13 2.11 -9.53 0.10
C LEU A 13 0.90 -9.88 0.98
N ALA A 14 0.40 -11.11 0.90
CA ALA A 14 -0.71 -11.64 1.68
C ALA A 14 -0.48 -13.11 2.04
N THR A 15 -1.12 -13.56 3.12
CA THR A 15 -1.11 -14.98 3.57
C THR A 15 -2.48 -15.60 3.36
N VAL A 16 -2.53 -16.91 3.16
CA VAL A 16 -3.79 -17.65 3.02
C VAL A 16 -4.40 -17.92 4.38
N SER A 17 -5.66 -17.54 4.57
CA SER A 17 -6.41 -17.85 5.79
C SER A 17 -6.61 -19.35 5.92
N ARG A 18 -6.19 -19.93 7.06
CA ARG A 18 -6.36 -21.36 7.33
C ARG A 18 -7.73 -21.58 7.95
N HIS A 19 -8.60 -22.26 7.20
CA HIS A 19 -10.00 -22.49 7.57
C HIS A 19 -10.21 -23.84 8.27
N GLY A 20 -11.11 -23.89 9.27
CA GLY A 20 -11.58 -25.11 9.90
C GLY A 20 -12.47 -25.97 8.98
N GLN A 21 -12.95 -27.12 9.46
CA GLN A 21 -13.86 -27.98 8.69
C GLN A 21 -15.25 -27.37 8.46
N ALA A 22 -15.66 -26.41 9.28
CA ALA A 22 -16.98 -25.76 9.22
C ALA A 22 -16.96 -24.36 8.59
N ASP A 23 -15.78 -23.83 8.24
CA ASP A 23 -15.66 -22.48 7.69
C ASP A 23 -15.84 -22.47 6.17
N GLU A 24 -16.48 -21.42 5.66
CA GLU A 24 -16.58 -21.17 4.22
C GLU A 24 -15.19 -20.92 3.61
N ARG A 25 -14.88 -21.60 2.51
CA ARG A 25 -13.60 -21.51 1.82
C ARG A 25 -13.77 -20.90 0.43
N SER A 26 -12.75 -20.21 -0.02
CA SER A 26 -12.66 -19.76 -1.41
C SER A 26 -12.70 -20.96 -2.36
N GLN A 27 -13.35 -20.79 -3.51
CA GLN A 27 -13.37 -21.79 -4.59
C GLN A 27 -11.97 -22.06 -5.16
N PHE A 28 -11.02 -21.13 -4.96
CA PHE A 28 -9.65 -21.20 -5.45
C PHE A 28 -8.63 -21.50 -4.33
N TYR A 29 -9.08 -22.13 -3.23
CA TYR A 29 -8.24 -22.34 -2.05
C TYR A 29 -6.95 -23.12 -2.33
N ASP A 30 -7.03 -24.18 -3.14
CA ASP A 30 -5.85 -24.99 -3.48
C ASP A 30 -4.82 -24.18 -4.28
N ALA A 31 -5.26 -23.40 -5.26
CA ALA A 31 -4.38 -22.51 -6.02
C ALA A 31 -3.72 -21.43 -5.15
N LEU A 32 -4.42 -20.94 -4.12
CA LEU A 32 -3.84 -20.00 -3.15
C LEU A 32 -2.79 -20.68 -2.27
N LEU A 33 -2.99 -21.92 -1.86
CA LEU A 33 -2.01 -22.69 -1.09
C LEU A 33 -0.73 -22.97 -1.88
N ASP A 34 -0.87 -23.34 -3.15
CA ASP A 34 0.27 -23.55 -4.05
C ASP A 34 1.06 -22.25 -4.23
N ALA A 35 0.36 -21.13 -4.48
CA ALA A 35 0.99 -19.81 -4.59
C ALA A 35 1.72 -19.37 -3.31
N GLU A 36 1.18 -19.70 -2.13
CA GLU A 36 1.81 -19.39 -0.84
C GLU A 36 3.07 -20.24 -0.60
N ALA A 37 3.03 -21.52 -0.99
CA ALA A 37 4.19 -22.40 -0.92
C ALA A 37 5.32 -21.90 -1.83
N ASP A 38 4.99 -21.49 -3.06
CA ASP A 38 5.93 -20.93 -4.02
C ASP A 38 6.54 -19.60 -3.53
N ALA A 39 5.71 -18.69 -2.99
CA ALA A 39 6.17 -17.41 -2.43
C ALA A 39 7.10 -17.61 -1.22
N THR A 40 6.81 -18.61 -0.38
CA THR A 40 7.62 -19.00 0.77
C THR A 40 8.97 -19.59 0.32
N ALA A 41 8.96 -20.50 -0.65
CA ALA A 41 10.16 -21.09 -1.22
C ALA A 41 11.06 -20.02 -1.89
N ALA A 42 10.45 -19.06 -2.58
CA ALA A 42 11.12 -17.94 -3.22
C ALA A 42 11.52 -16.80 -2.25
N LYS A 43 11.14 -16.88 -0.96
CA LYS A 43 11.42 -15.87 0.07
C LYS A 43 10.99 -14.45 -0.33
N ARG A 44 9.82 -14.34 -0.97
CA ARG A 44 9.28 -13.07 -1.49
C ARG A 44 8.54 -12.30 -0.40
N GLY A 45 8.57 -10.97 -0.52
CA GLY A 45 7.80 -10.07 0.33
C GLY A 45 8.01 -10.35 1.83
N MET A 46 6.93 -10.73 2.51
CA MET A 46 6.92 -11.03 3.94
C MET A 46 7.66 -12.33 4.33
N HIS A 47 7.89 -13.24 3.38
CA HIS A 47 8.66 -14.47 3.59
C HIS A 47 10.18 -14.25 3.43
N SER A 48 10.62 -13.03 3.10
CA SER A 48 12.03 -12.67 3.04
C SER A 48 12.65 -12.59 4.43
N ALA A 49 13.93 -12.98 4.55
CA ALA A 49 14.71 -12.78 5.78
C ALA A 49 14.99 -11.30 6.07
N THR A 50 14.89 -10.45 5.04
CA THR A 50 15.01 -9.00 5.18
C THR A 50 13.67 -8.43 5.64
N PRO A 51 13.60 -7.79 6.82
CA PRO A 51 12.36 -7.16 7.25
C PRO A 51 11.94 -6.12 6.21
N PHE A 52 10.64 -6.10 5.90
CA PHE A 52 10.09 -5.12 4.97
C PHE A 52 10.48 -3.73 5.45
N LYS A 53 11.23 -2.98 4.63
CA LYS A 53 11.52 -1.59 4.91
C LYS A 53 10.19 -0.85 4.84
N ARG A 54 9.51 -0.68 5.98
CA ARG A 54 8.40 0.27 6.06
C ARG A 54 8.97 1.59 5.56
N GLY A 55 8.52 2.03 4.39
CA GLY A 55 8.82 3.38 3.91
C GLY A 55 8.48 4.36 5.03
N ALA A 56 9.22 5.46 5.13
CA ALA A 56 8.90 6.49 6.11
C ALA A 56 7.40 6.80 6.03
N ALA A 57 6.72 6.84 7.17
CA ALA A 57 5.31 7.16 7.17
C ALA A 57 5.12 8.52 6.49
N PRO A 58 4.15 8.66 5.57
CA PRO A 58 3.95 9.91 4.87
C PRO A 58 3.65 11.02 5.87
N THR A 59 4.31 12.17 5.69
CA THR A 59 4.15 13.32 6.60
C THR A 59 2.84 14.02 6.29
N ASP A 60 1.83 13.83 7.15
CA ASP A 60 0.53 14.47 6.94
C ASP A 60 0.58 15.99 7.18
N LEU A 61 0.47 16.76 6.10
CA LEU A 61 0.41 18.22 6.12
C LEU A 61 -1.03 18.77 6.08
N SER A 62 -2.04 17.91 6.01
CA SER A 62 -3.45 18.32 5.84
C SER A 62 -4.11 18.81 7.13
N LEU A 63 -3.49 18.51 8.28
CA LEU A 63 -4.03 18.84 9.60
C LEU A 63 -3.66 20.27 10.04
N PRO A 64 -4.53 20.96 10.80
CA PRO A 64 -4.24 22.31 11.30
C PRO A 64 -2.94 22.41 12.11
N ALA A 65 -2.59 21.36 12.85
CA ALA A 65 -1.35 21.28 13.63
C ALA A 65 -0.07 21.29 12.77
N ALA A 66 -0.18 20.96 11.48
CA ALA A 66 0.95 20.93 10.55
C ALA A 66 1.11 22.22 9.73
N LYS A 67 0.33 23.28 10.03
CA LYS A 67 0.29 24.53 9.24
C LYS A 67 1.65 25.15 8.97
N ASP A 68 2.52 25.24 9.97
CA ASP A 68 3.84 25.87 9.79
C ASP A 68 4.80 25.00 9.00
N ARG A 69 4.68 23.67 9.10
CA ARG A 69 5.36 22.75 8.18
C ARG A 69 4.80 22.90 6.76
N ALA A 70 3.49 22.96 6.57
CA ALA A 70 2.89 23.12 5.25
C ALA A 70 3.40 24.38 4.51
N LYS A 71 3.64 25.48 5.24
CA LYS A 71 4.22 26.71 4.67
C LYS A 71 5.65 26.51 4.15
N SER A 72 6.48 25.70 4.80
CA SER A 72 7.85 25.46 4.33
C SER A 72 7.86 24.69 3.02
N PHE A 73 6.98 23.70 2.88
CA PHE A 73 6.81 22.92 1.65
C PHE A 73 6.17 23.72 0.50
N LEU A 74 5.34 24.73 0.82
CA LEU A 74 4.65 25.53 -0.21
C LEU A 74 5.61 26.14 -1.23
N SER A 75 6.77 26.65 -0.78
CA SER A 75 7.78 27.22 -1.68
C SER A 75 8.31 26.22 -2.71
N ASN A 76 8.46 24.96 -2.32
CA ASN A 76 8.88 23.87 -3.19
C ASN A 76 7.78 23.49 -4.17
N PHE A 77 6.52 23.45 -3.72
CA PHE A 77 5.38 23.14 -4.56
C PHE A 77 5.13 24.20 -5.63
N THR A 78 5.26 25.49 -5.29
CA THR A 78 5.12 26.59 -6.25
C THR A 78 6.19 26.53 -7.33
N ARG A 79 7.45 26.19 -6.97
CA ARG A 79 8.55 26.07 -7.93
C ARG A 79 8.47 24.77 -8.75
N GLY A 80 7.94 23.71 -8.15
CA GLY A 80 7.87 22.36 -8.73
C GLY A 80 6.88 22.22 -9.89
N GLY A 81 5.96 23.18 -10.06
CA GLY A 81 4.97 23.13 -11.14
C GLY A 81 4.07 21.91 -11.03
N ALA A 82 3.92 21.17 -12.14
CA ALA A 82 3.10 19.96 -12.17
C ALA A 82 3.79 18.79 -11.45
N MET A 83 3.17 18.31 -10.37
CA MET A 83 3.68 17.20 -9.56
C MET A 83 2.80 15.96 -9.71
N ARG A 84 3.42 14.78 -9.69
CA ARG A 84 2.71 13.50 -9.66
C ARG A 84 2.31 13.19 -8.22
N GLY A 85 1.04 12.84 -8.03
CA GLY A 85 0.51 12.43 -6.75
C GLY A 85 -0.62 11.43 -6.90
N VAL A 86 -0.91 10.72 -5.81
CA VAL A 86 -2.01 9.74 -5.74
C VAL A 86 -3.10 10.32 -4.85
N VAL A 87 -4.33 10.39 -5.35
CA VAL A 87 -5.47 10.82 -4.55
C VAL A 87 -5.80 9.73 -3.53
N GLN A 88 -5.67 10.03 -2.24
CA GLN A 88 -6.00 9.10 -1.16
C GLN A 88 -7.45 9.24 -0.71
N PHE A 89 -7.96 10.46 -0.64
CA PHE A 89 -9.30 10.72 -0.11
C PHE A 89 -9.91 11.97 -0.76
N VAL A 90 -11.21 11.93 -1.02
CA VAL A 90 -11.98 13.06 -1.54
C VAL A 90 -12.89 13.55 -0.43
N LEU A 91 -12.65 14.75 0.08
CA LEU A 91 -13.49 15.34 1.12
C LEU A 91 -14.77 15.92 0.49
N ASN A 92 -14.62 16.65 -0.61
CA ASN A 92 -15.72 17.20 -1.40
C ASN A 92 -15.23 17.53 -2.83
N GLY A 93 -16.09 18.11 -3.66
CA GLY A 93 -15.76 18.42 -5.07
C GLY A 93 -14.60 19.40 -5.28
N SER A 94 -14.16 20.14 -4.25
CA SER A 94 -13.05 21.09 -4.34
C SER A 94 -11.85 20.75 -3.44
N ARG A 95 -11.97 19.75 -2.55
CA ARG A 95 -10.94 19.38 -1.56
C ARG A 95 -10.63 17.89 -1.63
N VAL A 96 -9.39 17.59 -1.98
CA VAL A 96 -8.86 16.23 -2.06
C VAL A 96 -7.57 16.13 -1.26
N LYS A 97 -7.38 15.00 -0.59
CA LYS A 97 -6.12 14.60 0.04
C LYS A 97 -5.30 13.84 -0.99
N VAL A 98 -4.10 14.33 -1.28
CA VAL A 98 -3.19 13.77 -2.27
C VAL A 98 -1.88 13.43 -1.58
N LEU A 99 -1.35 12.23 -1.87
CA LEU A 99 -0.01 11.82 -1.48
C LEU A 99 0.96 12.15 -2.61
N LEU A 100 1.95 12.98 -2.32
CA LEU A 100 3.02 13.33 -3.25
C LEU A 100 4.18 12.34 -3.09
N SER A 101 4.41 11.50 -4.10
CA SER A 101 5.40 10.41 -4.02
C SER A 101 6.85 10.92 -3.86
N LYS A 102 7.15 12.13 -4.34
CA LYS A 102 8.49 12.72 -4.29
C LYS A 102 8.89 13.15 -2.88
N ASP A 103 7.98 13.84 -2.19
CA ASP A 103 8.24 14.44 -0.87
C ASP A 103 7.64 13.60 0.27
N ASN A 104 6.94 12.51 -0.07
CA ASN A 104 6.29 11.59 0.86
C ASN A 104 5.40 12.33 1.88
N CYS A 105 4.56 13.25 1.39
CA CYS A 105 3.64 14.07 2.18
C CYS A 105 2.30 14.29 1.48
#